data_AF-A0A368EUW1-F1
#
_entry.id   AF-A0A368EUW1-F1
#
_cell.length_a   1.000
_cell.length_b   1.000
_cell.length_c   1.000
_cell.angle_alpha   90.00
_cell.angle_beta   90.00
_cell.angle_gamma   90.00
#
_symmetry.space_group_name_H-M   'P 1'
#
loop_
_entity.id
_entity.type
_entity.pdbx_description
1 polymer ?
#
loop_
_entity_poly.entity_id
_entity_poly.type
_entity_poly.pdbx_seq_one_letter_code
_entity_poly.pdbx_strand_id
1 'polypeptide(L)'
;MDSLLIHSLFSLISQKNLINLRRTLMNNKSINSQTIIAEDVQIDGDMTLSGNITIYGEVRGSVSTDGAIQLAKRGKIFGDVKASTIQINGYIQGDVFINGSAELLGKCELVGDLKYKVLTIQDGAQFSGRCEIIEDDFDI
;
A
#
# COMPACT_ATOMS: atom_id res chain seq x y z
N MET A 1 47.14 26.38 -16.57
CA MET A 1 46.15 25.29 -16.69
C MET A 1 45.80 24.78 -15.30
N ASP A 2 44.68 25.04 -14.64
CA ASP A 2 43.52 25.90 -14.91
C ASP A 2 42.75 26.05 -13.60
N SER A 3 43.04 27.09 -12.81
CA SER A 3 42.27 27.44 -11.61
C SER A 3 40.78 27.68 -11.95
N LEU A 4 40.52 28.16 -13.17
CA LEU A 4 39.18 28.31 -13.75
C LEU A 4 38.44 26.97 -13.93
N LEU A 5 39.14 25.86 -14.23
CA LEU A 5 38.52 24.54 -14.33
C LEU A 5 38.16 23.99 -12.95
N ILE A 6 39.00 24.21 -11.93
CA ILE A 6 38.72 23.76 -10.56
C ILE A 6 37.53 24.51 -9.96
N HIS A 7 37.44 25.83 -10.17
CA HIS A 7 36.32 26.64 -9.70
C HIS A 7 35.00 26.30 -10.42
N SER A 8 35.06 26.08 -11.73
CA SER A 8 33.94 25.58 -12.54
C SER A 8 33.43 24.22 -12.05
N LEU A 9 34.35 23.28 -11.77
CA LEU A 9 34.00 21.94 -11.29
C LEU A 9 33.38 21.99 -9.88
N PHE A 10 33.89 22.85 -9.00
CA PHE A 10 33.34 23.02 -7.64
C PHE A 10 31.91 23.61 -7.68
N SER A 11 31.66 24.58 -8.56
CA SER A 11 30.32 25.14 -8.80
C SER A 11 29.35 24.06 -9.34
N LEU A 12 29.81 23.24 -10.29
CA LEU A 12 29.01 22.16 -10.88
C LEU A 12 28.67 21.05 -9.88
N ILE A 13 29.60 20.70 -8.99
CA ILE A 13 29.39 19.74 -7.90
C ILE A 13 28.38 20.29 -6.88
N SER A 14 28.45 21.59 -6.55
CA SER A 14 27.50 22.27 -5.66
C SER A 14 26.08 22.29 -6.25
N GLN A 15 25.94 22.58 -7.55
CA GLN A 15 24.64 22.55 -8.24
C GLN A 15 24.05 21.13 -8.35
N LYS A 16 24.88 20.09 -8.59
CA LYS A 16 24.42 18.70 -8.64
C LYS A 16 23.83 18.21 -7.32
N ASN A 17 24.39 18.62 -6.19
CA ASN A 17 23.81 18.33 -4.86
C ASN A 17 22.46 19.04 -4.65
N LEU A 18 22.29 20.25 -5.16
CA LEU A 18 21.01 20.96 -5.12
C LEU A 18 19.90 20.26 -5.95
N ILE A 19 20.26 19.70 -7.11
CA ILE A 19 19.31 18.96 -7.98
C ILE A 19 18.86 17.66 -7.30
N ASN A 20 19.77 16.93 -6.66
CA ASN A 20 19.45 15.72 -5.90
C ASN A 20 18.61 16.03 -4.65
N LEU A 21 18.94 17.12 -3.94
CA LEU A 21 18.16 17.57 -2.78
C LEU A 21 16.74 17.97 -3.18
N ARG A 22 16.56 18.66 -4.33
CA ARG A 22 15.23 18.99 -4.86
C ARG A 22 14.44 17.76 -5.27
N ARG A 23 15.09 16.71 -5.80
CA ARG A 23 14.47 15.42 -6.09
C ARG A 23 14.00 14.70 -4.83
N THR A 24 14.78 14.74 -3.75
CA THR A 24 14.39 14.18 -2.44
C THR A 24 13.25 14.97 -1.79
N LEU A 25 13.24 16.31 -1.91
CA LEU A 25 12.18 17.16 -1.36
C LEU A 25 10.88 17.12 -2.19
N MET A 26 10.96 16.77 -3.48
CA MET A 26 9.79 16.60 -4.36
C MET A 26 9.16 15.19 -4.28
N ASN A 27 9.83 14.21 -3.68
CA ASN A 27 9.29 12.86 -3.53
C ASN A 27 8.55 12.62 -2.21
N ASN A 28 8.38 13.66 -1.38
CA ASN A 28 7.33 13.64 -0.38
C ASN A 28 6.02 14.06 -1.06
N LYS A 29 5.52 13.21 -1.98
CA LYS A 29 4.09 13.18 -2.23
C LYS A 29 3.50 12.73 -0.90
N SER A 30 3.21 13.69 -0.04
CA SER A 30 2.31 13.46 1.07
C SER A 30 0.99 13.10 0.41
N ILE A 31 0.80 11.81 0.14
CA ILE A 31 -0.51 11.27 -0.19
C ILE A 31 -1.29 11.29 1.12
N ASN A 32 -1.55 12.50 1.63
CA ASN A 32 -2.39 12.75 2.79
C ASN A 32 -3.87 12.81 2.39
N SER A 33 -4.19 12.22 1.23
CA SER A 33 -5.55 11.83 0.89
C SER A 33 -5.81 10.52 1.61
N GLN A 34 -6.33 10.65 2.84
CA GLN A 34 -6.91 9.55 3.58
C GLN A 34 -8.41 9.53 3.32
N THR A 35 -8.90 8.41 2.80
CA THR A 35 -10.34 8.17 2.63
C THR A 35 -10.84 7.33 3.79
N ILE A 36 -11.99 7.70 4.35
CA ILE A 36 -12.63 6.95 5.43
C ILE A 36 -14.04 6.57 5.00
N ILE A 37 -14.32 5.28 4.97
CA ILE A 37 -15.67 4.75 4.77
C ILE A 37 -16.27 4.47 6.14
N ALA A 38 -17.31 5.21 6.51
CA ALA A 38 -18.01 5.03 7.78
C ALA A 38 -18.78 3.70 7.84
N GLU A 39 -19.12 3.24 9.04
CA GLU A 39 -19.73 1.92 9.27
C GLU A 39 -21.12 1.74 8.65
N ASP A 40 -21.87 2.83 8.46
CA ASP A 40 -23.21 2.82 7.87
C ASP A 40 -23.21 2.94 6.33
N VAL A 41 -22.03 2.94 5.71
CA VAL A 41 -21.87 3.05 4.26
C VAL A 41 -21.70 1.68 3.65
N GLN A 42 -22.54 1.38 2.66
CA GLN A 42 -22.36 0.28 1.74
C GLN A 42 -22.01 0.84 0.36
N ILE A 43 -20.92 0.34 -0.22
CA ILE A 43 -20.50 0.69 -1.58
C ILE A 43 -20.68 -0.53 -2.46
N ASP A 44 -21.48 -0.38 -3.50
CA ASP A 44 -21.64 -1.38 -4.56
C ASP A 44 -20.96 -0.85 -5.83
N GLY A 45 -19.85 -1.47 -6.23
CA GLY A 45 -19.04 -1.08 -7.38
C GLY A 45 -17.54 -1.05 -7.09
N ASP A 46 -16.75 -0.90 -8.15
CA ASP A 46 -15.28 -0.86 -8.05
C ASP A 46 -14.77 0.50 -7.58
N MET A 47 -13.75 0.47 -6.73
CA MET A 47 -13.11 1.64 -6.15
C MET A 47 -11.65 1.71 -6.56
N THR A 48 -11.25 2.86 -7.12
CA THR A 48 -9.83 3.14 -7.42
C THR A 48 -9.40 4.40 -6.69
N LEU A 49 -8.38 4.29 -5.85
CA LEU A 49 -7.80 5.40 -5.10
C LEU A 49 -6.29 5.46 -5.33
N SER A 50 -5.69 6.61 -5.10
CA SER A 50 -4.22 6.75 -5.14
C SER A 50 -3.59 6.87 -3.75
N GLY A 51 -4.41 6.86 -2.70
CA GLY A 51 -3.99 7.11 -1.32
C GLY A 51 -4.54 6.12 -0.32
N ASN A 52 -4.38 6.45 0.96
CA ASN A 52 -4.73 5.53 2.03
C ASN A 52 -6.25 5.47 2.21
N ILE A 53 -6.76 4.30 2.54
CA ILE A 53 -8.17 4.09 2.80
C ILE A 53 -8.39 3.29 4.07
N THR A 54 -9.30 3.77 4.92
CA THR A 54 -9.78 3.06 6.09
C THR A 54 -11.25 2.71 5.90
N ILE A 55 -11.59 1.43 6.06
CA ILE A 55 -12.93 0.90 5.78
C ILE A 55 -13.55 0.39 7.07
N TYR A 56 -14.61 1.06 7.53
CA TYR A 56 -15.44 0.62 8.66
C TYR A 56 -16.75 -0.05 8.21
N GLY A 57 -17.23 0.30 7.00
CA GLY A 57 -18.48 -0.22 6.41
C GLY A 57 -18.29 -1.42 5.48
N GLU A 58 -19.17 -1.57 4.51
CA GLU A 58 -19.20 -2.69 3.58
C GLU A 58 -18.86 -2.25 2.15
N VAL A 59 -17.95 -2.95 1.49
CA VAL A 59 -17.60 -2.72 0.09
C VAL A 59 -17.85 -4.01 -0.69
N ARG A 60 -18.66 -3.90 -1.75
CA ARG A 60 -19.00 -4.98 -2.68
C ARG A 60 -18.51 -4.59 -4.06
N GLY A 61 -17.33 -5.08 -4.42
CA GLY A 61 -16.61 -4.69 -5.62
C GLY A 61 -15.11 -4.69 -5.38
N SER A 62 -14.36 -4.42 -6.44
CA SER A 62 -12.90 -4.47 -6.42
C SER A 62 -12.33 -3.17 -5.85
N VAL A 63 -11.38 -3.26 -4.92
CA VAL A 63 -10.72 -2.10 -4.31
C VAL A 63 -9.26 -2.06 -4.74
N SER A 64 -8.88 -1.05 -5.52
CA SER A 64 -7.50 -0.83 -5.95
C SER A 64 -6.94 0.48 -5.39
N THR A 65 -5.79 0.40 -4.73
CA THR A 65 -5.05 1.59 -4.31
C THR A 65 -3.54 1.43 -4.42
N ASP A 66 -2.85 2.54 -4.70
CA ASP A 66 -1.38 2.61 -4.61
C ASP A 66 -0.90 2.78 -3.16
N GLY A 67 -1.81 3.10 -2.24
CA GLY A 67 -1.54 3.36 -0.83
C GLY A 67 -1.76 2.16 0.09
N ALA A 68 -1.98 2.47 1.37
CA ALA A 68 -2.30 1.50 2.40
C ALA A 68 -3.82 1.31 2.55
N ILE A 69 -4.27 0.07 2.71
CA ILE A 69 -5.65 -0.26 3.09
C ILE A 69 -5.68 -0.67 4.56
N GLN A 70 -6.60 -0.09 5.33
CA GLN A 70 -6.89 -0.52 6.69
C GLN A 70 -8.35 -0.94 6.79
N LEU A 71 -8.58 -2.24 6.99
CA LEU A 71 -9.92 -2.77 7.24
C LEU A 71 -10.16 -2.80 8.74
N ALA A 72 -11.13 -2.01 9.22
CA ALA A 72 -11.50 -2.01 10.62
C ALA A 72 -12.34 -3.25 10.98
N LYS A 73 -12.58 -3.46 12.28
CA LYS A 73 -13.23 -4.67 12.80
C LYS A 73 -14.62 -4.98 12.23
N ARG A 74 -15.40 -3.93 11.93
CA ARG A 74 -16.73 -4.07 11.32
C ARG A 74 -16.69 -4.03 9.80
N GLY A 75 -15.52 -3.71 9.23
CA GLY A 75 -15.32 -3.56 7.82
C GLY A 75 -15.44 -4.89 7.09
N LYS A 76 -16.15 -4.89 5.96
CA LYS A 76 -16.30 -6.05 5.09
C LYS A 76 -15.96 -5.69 3.66
N ILE A 77 -15.19 -6.53 3.00
CA ILE A 77 -14.91 -6.40 1.57
C ILE A 77 -15.31 -7.70 0.87
N PHE A 78 -16.13 -7.59 -0.16
CA PHE A 78 -16.53 -8.68 -1.05
C PHE A 78 -16.05 -8.34 -2.46
N GLY A 79 -14.93 -8.94 -2.88
CA GLY A 79 -14.28 -8.64 -4.15
C GLY A 79 -12.76 -8.60 -4.04
N ASP A 80 -12.12 -8.28 -5.15
CA ASP A 80 -10.67 -8.32 -5.25
C ASP A 80 -10.03 -7.07 -4.66
N VAL A 81 -8.93 -7.23 -3.94
CA VAL A 81 -8.25 -6.14 -3.25
C VAL A 81 -6.83 -6.01 -3.77
N LYS A 82 -6.45 -4.82 -4.22
CA LYS A 82 -5.10 -4.48 -4.66
C LYS A 82 -4.57 -3.29 -3.87
N ALA A 83 -3.44 -3.47 -3.19
CA ALA A 83 -2.82 -2.41 -2.38
C ALA A 83 -1.29 -2.50 -2.34
N SER A 84 -0.65 -1.43 -1.89
CA SER A 84 0.77 -1.49 -1.53
C SER A 84 0.96 -2.22 -0.20
N THR A 85 0.17 -1.86 0.81
CA THR A 85 0.13 -2.55 2.09
C THR A 85 -1.31 -2.71 2.57
N ILE A 86 -1.57 -3.73 3.38
CA ILE A 86 -2.88 -3.95 3.98
C ILE A 86 -2.77 -4.32 5.45
N GLN A 87 -3.70 -3.81 6.25
CA GLN A 87 -3.95 -4.26 7.62
C GLN A 87 -5.42 -4.69 7.73
N ILE A 88 -5.63 -5.96 8.10
CA ILE A 88 -6.96 -6.58 8.13
C ILE A 88 -7.36 -6.82 9.59
N ASN A 89 -8.42 -6.15 10.04
CA ASN A 89 -9.08 -6.43 11.33
C ASN A 89 -10.53 -6.92 11.16
N GLY A 90 -11.02 -6.99 9.93
CA GLY A 90 -12.40 -7.33 9.59
C GLY A 90 -12.52 -8.58 8.73
N TYR A 91 -13.50 -8.59 7.83
CA TYR A 91 -13.79 -9.72 6.95
C TYR A 91 -13.49 -9.38 5.49
N ILE A 92 -12.75 -10.23 4.79
CA ILE A 92 -12.52 -10.12 3.34
C ILE A 92 -12.88 -11.43 2.67
N GLN A 93 -13.65 -11.35 1.61
CA GLN A 93 -13.95 -12.46 0.72
C GLN A 93 -13.59 -12.08 -0.73
N GLY A 94 -12.54 -12.70 -1.27
CA GLY A 94 -12.00 -12.40 -2.60
C GLY A 94 -10.49 -12.49 -2.65
N ASP A 95 -9.91 -12.24 -3.83
CA ASP A 95 -8.47 -12.36 -4.02
C ASP A 95 -7.76 -11.06 -3.60
N VAL A 96 -6.69 -11.20 -2.83
CA VAL A 96 -5.97 -10.08 -2.23
C VAL A 96 -4.54 -10.05 -2.77
N PHE A 97 -4.21 -8.97 -3.47
CA PHE A 97 -2.89 -8.74 -4.08
C PHE A 97 -2.19 -7.54 -3.44
N ILE A 98 -1.13 -7.82 -2.70
CA ILE A 98 -0.40 -6.84 -1.90
C ILE A 98 1.05 -6.77 -2.37
N ASN A 99 1.43 -5.63 -2.94
CA ASN A 99 2.79 -5.40 -3.46
C ASN A 99 3.86 -5.26 -2.36
N GLY A 100 3.48 -5.30 -1.09
CA GLY A 100 4.35 -5.10 0.06
C GLY A 100 3.93 -5.96 1.25
N SER A 101 3.64 -5.33 2.38
CA SER A 101 3.29 -6.00 3.63
C SER A 101 1.79 -6.20 3.82
N ALA A 102 1.38 -7.43 4.09
CA ALA A 102 0.04 -7.80 4.55
C ALA A 102 0.06 -8.16 6.03
N GLU A 103 -0.75 -7.48 6.83
CA GLU A 103 -0.92 -7.73 8.26
C GLU A 103 -2.34 -8.22 8.56
N LEU A 104 -2.46 -9.44 9.08
CA LEU A 104 -3.70 -10.04 9.54
C LEU A 104 -3.74 -9.92 11.07
N LEU A 105 -4.68 -9.13 11.59
CA LEU A 105 -4.86 -8.91 13.03
C LEU A 105 -5.70 -10.02 13.66
N GLY A 106 -5.57 -10.21 14.98
CA GLY A 106 -6.10 -11.39 15.71
C GLY A 106 -7.61 -11.62 15.72
N LYS A 107 -8.42 -10.85 14.99
CA LYS A 107 -9.88 -11.05 14.83
C LYS A 107 -10.33 -10.96 13.38
N CYS A 108 -9.40 -10.99 12.43
CA CYS A 108 -9.75 -10.95 11.02
C CYS A 108 -10.13 -12.32 10.49
N GLU A 109 -10.90 -12.31 9.41
CA GLU A 109 -11.22 -13.49 8.62
C GLU A 109 -11.03 -13.14 7.15
N LEU A 110 -10.10 -13.83 6.49
CA LEU A 110 -9.80 -13.68 5.08
C LEU A 110 -10.10 -15.00 4.35
N VAL A 111 -11.02 -14.94 3.39
CA VAL A 111 -11.44 -16.07 2.56
C VAL A 111 -11.11 -15.76 1.09
N GLY A 112 -10.10 -16.43 0.55
CA GLY A 112 -9.62 -16.19 -0.82
C GLY A 112 -8.11 -16.29 -0.93
N ASP A 113 -7.58 -16.09 -2.13
CA ASP A 113 -6.15 -16.22 -2.37
C ASP A 113 -5.41 -14.93 -2.02
N LEU A 114 -4.30 -15.04 -1.30
CA LEU A 114 -3.49 -13.93 -0.83
C LEU A 114 -2.11 -13.95 -1.48
N LYS A 115 -1.81 -12.93 -2.28
CA LYS A 115 -0.50 -12.65 -2.87
C LYS A 115 0.17 -11.51 -2.13
N TYR A 116 1.38 -11.72 -1.62
CA TYR A 116 2.07 -10.74 -0.75
C TYR A 116 3.58 -10.82 -0.86
N LYS A 117 4.31 -9.78 -0.43
CA LYS A 117 5.77 -9.87 -0.22
C LYS A 117 6.14 -10.25 1.20
N VAL A 118 5.48 -9.63 2.18
CA VAL A 118 5.69 -9.91 3.60
C VAL A 118 4.34 -10.14 4.27
N LEU A 119 4.18 -11.24 5.01
CA LEU A 119 2.95 -11.57 5.71
C LEU A 119 3.20 -11.67 7.21
N THR A 120 2.42 -10.92 7.98
CA THR A 120 2.36 -10.99 9.44
C THR A 120 0.97 -11.44 9.85
N ILE A 121 0.88 -12.51 10.64
CA ILE A 121 -0.39 -13.03 11.16
C ILE A 121 -0.33 -12.97 12.69
N GLN A 122 -1.30 -12.30 13.30
CA GLN A 122 -1.45 -12.26 14.75
C GLN A 122 -2.36 -13.39 15.25
N ASP A 123 -2.18 -13.78 16.52
CA ASP A 123 -2.95 -14.82 17.17
C ASP A 123 -4.46 -14.54 17.09
N GLY A 124 -5.22 -15.52 16.58
CA GLY A 124 -6.67 -15.46 16.41
C GLY A 124 -7.15 -15.01 15.02
N ALA A 125 -6.23 -14.63 14.12
CA ALA A 125 -6.55 -14.41 12.72
C ALA A 125 -6.95 -15.74 12.04
N GLN A 126 -8.01 -15.69 11.23
CA GLN A 126 -8.47 -16.80 10.42
C GLN A 126 -8.21 -16.50 8.95
N PHE A 127 -7.56 -17.44 8.27
CA PHE A 127 -7.28 -17.37 6.84
C PHE A 127 -7.69 -18.69 6.19
N SER A 128 -8.42 -18.60 5.08
CA SER A 128 -8.86 -19.75 4.29
C SER A 128 -8.64 -19.47 2.80
N GLY A 129 -7.59 -20.07 2.24
CA GLY A 129 -7.26 -19.91 0.82
C GLY A 129 -5.80 -20.27 0.55
N ARG A 130 -5.30 -19.88 -0.63
CA ARG A 130 -3.90 -20.08 -1.01
C ARG A 130 -3.08 -18.83 -0.72
N CYS A 131 -1.90 -19.02 -0.17
CA CYS A 131 -0.89 -17.97 -0.04
C CYS A 131 0.17 -18.13 -1.13
N GLU A 132 0.52 -17.05 -1.82
CA GLU A 132 1.61 -17.01 -2.78
C GLU A 132 2.50 -15.79 -2.50
N ILE A 133 3.81 -16.01 -2.46
CA ILE A 133 4.79 -14.95 -2.22
C ILE A 133 5.12 -14.31 -3.57
N ILE A 134 5.06 -12.98 -3.63
CA ILE A 134 5.53 -12.19 -4.77
C ILE A 134 7.03 -11.96 -4.57
N GLU A 135 7.84 -12.61 -5.40
CA GLU A 135 9.28 -12.37 -5.43
C GLU A 135 9.55 -11.16 -6.36
N ASP A 136 10.34 -10.21 -5.88
CA ASP A 136 10.97 -9.24 -6.77
C ASP A 136 12.15 -9.97 -7.42
N ASP A 137 12.03 -10.34 -8.69
CA ASP A 137 13.19 -10.78 -9.47
C ASP A 137 14.18 -9.61 -9.55
N PHE A 138 15.16 -9.61 -8.65
CA PHE A 138 16.38 -8.84 -8.82
C PHE A 138 17.22 -9.59 -9.85
N ASP A 139 16.92 -9.38 -11.13
CA ASP A 139 17.81 -9.76 -12.23
C ASP A 139 19.15 -9.04 -12.02
N ILE A 140 20.19 -9.81 -11.65
CA ILE A 140 21.59 -9.39 -11.47
C ILE A 140 22.28 -9.28 -12.82
#